data_AF-A0A3C0NWR8-F1
#
_entry.id   AF-A0A3C0NWR8-F1
#
_cell.length_a   1.000
_cell.length_b   1.000
_cell.length_c   1.000
_cell.angle_alpha   90.00
_cell.angle_beta   90.00
_cell.angle_gamma   90.00
#
_symmetry.space_group_name_H-M   'P 1'
#
loop_
_entity.id
_entity.type
_entity.pdbx_description
1 polymer ?
#
loop_
_entity_poly.entity_id
_entity_poly.type
_entity_poly.pdbx_seq_one_letter_code
_entity_poly.pdbx_strand_id
1 'polypeptide(L)'
;MIHVVEINEQNRARVWFAFDEADFVRKVQANFGETTENIIFEQTTPQQLLHSKHASAEIISALVAQFGADTIVYRADYLLGHGVYQVESVSALRASLAAVASVADFRVYTSDEDAAEELDRDPLYKSKEGFEAALKLRAQLVEMEVIAEDF
;
A
#
# COMPACT_ATOMS: atom_id res chain seq x y z
N MET A 1 14.48 -3.42 6.17
CA MET A 1 13.88 -2.80 4.97
C MET A 1 12.49 -3.40 4.78
N ILE A 2 11.59 -2.76 4.03
CA ILE A 2 10.28 -3.35 3.69
C ILE A 2 10.38 -3.98 2.31
N HIS A 3 10.09 -5.27 2.19
CA HIS A 3 10.10 -6.00 0.93
C HIS A 3 8.66 -6.23 0.44
N VAL A 4 8.44 -6.02 -0.84
CA VAL A 4 7.12 -6.17 -1.45
C VAL A 4 7.22 -7.11 -2.64
N VAL A 5 6.36 -8.12 -2.62
CA VAL A 5 6.19 -9.07 -3.72
C VAL A 5 4.77 -8.95 -4.25
N GLU A 6 4.64 -8.74 -5.56
CA GLU A 6 3.37 -8.61 -6.26
C GLU A 6 3.31 -9.63 -7.40
N ILE A 7 2.21 -10.37 -7.49
CA ILE A 7 1.92 -11.24 -8.65
C ILE A 7 0.65 -10.72 -9.31
N ASN A 8 0.80 -10.05 -10.45
CA ASN A 8 -0.34 -9.45 -11.15
C ASN A 8 -1.22 -10.52 -11.82
N GLU A 9 -2.38 -10.11 -12.35
CA GLU A 9 -3.34 -10.98 -13.05
C GLU A 9 -2.75 -11.72 -14.27
N GLN A 10 -1.61 -11.26 -14.79
CA GLN A 10 -0.87 -11.90 -15.88
C GLN A 10 0.22 -12.86 -15.38
N ASN A 11 0.20 -13.20 -14.08
CA ASN A 11 1.18 -14.01 -13.38
C ASN A 11 2.62 -13.48 -13.49
N ARG A 12 2.79 -12.17 -13.65
CA ARG A 12 4.12 -11.54 -13.65
C ARG A 12 4.47 -11.11 -12.24
N ALA A 13 5.52 -11.71 -11.72
CA ALA A 13 6.08 -11.32 -10.45
C ALA A 13 6.83 -9.99 -10.55
N ARG A 14 6.56 -9.07 -9.62
CA ARG A 14 7.36 -7.87 -9.38
C ARG A 14 7.82 -7.90 -7.94
N VAL A 15 9.11 -7.63 -7.73
CA VAL A 15 9.69 -7.47 -6.40
C VAL A 15 10.33 -6.10 -6.32
N TRP A 16 10.09 -5.41 -5.22
CA TRP A 16 10.69 -4.13 -4.92
C TRP A 16 10.79 -3.97 -3.40
N PHE A 17 11.53 -2.96 -2.97
CA PHE A 17 11.68 -2.66 -1.55
C PHE A 17 11.41 -1.19 -1.25
N ALA A 18 11.19 -0.89 0.01
CA ALA A 18 11.19 0.45 0.57
C ALA A 18 12.11 0.52 1.78
N PHE A 19 12.85 1.63 1.92
CA PHE A 19 13.81 1.78 3.02
C PHE A 19 13.13 1.84 4.39
N ASP A 20 11.98 2.51 4.44
CA ASP A 20 11.16 2.71 5.64
C ASP A 20 9.68 2.84 5.25
N GLU A 21 8.82 3.06 6.26
CA GLU A 21 7.38 3.25 6.07
C GLU A 21 7.04 4.45 5.17
N ALA A 22 7.81 5.53 5.25
CA ALA A 22 7.55 6.73 4.46
C ALA A 22 7.86 6.50 2.97
N ASP A 23 8.98 5.83 2.67
CA ASP A 23 9.33 5.41 1.31
C ASP A 23 8.31 4.40 0.76
N PHE A 24 7.80 3.50 1.61
CA PHE A 24 6.75 2.55 1.23
C PHE A 24 5.46 3.28 0.82
N VAL A 25 4.95 4.15 1.68
CA VAL A 25 3.73 4.93 1.40
C VAL A 25 3.89 5.75 0.11
N ARG A 26 5.05 6.41 -0.06
CA ARG A 26 5.35 7.20 -1.26
C ARG A 26 5.36 6.35 -2.53
N LYS A 27 5.98 5.17 -2.50
CA LYS A 27 6.03 4.24 -3.65
C LYS A 27 4.64 3.67 -3.98
N VAL A 28 3.85 3.33 -2.96
CA VAL A 28 2.47 2.87 -3.16
C VAL A 28 1.63 3.97 -3.79
N GLN A 29 1.70 5.21 -3.29
CA GLN A 29 1.00 6.34 -3.89
C GLN A 29 1.38 6.58 -5.35
N ALA A 30 2.67 6.51 -5.69
CA ALA A 30 3.13 6.72 -7.07
C ALA A 30 2.69 5.61 -8.04
N ASN A 31 2.64 4.36 -7.59
CA ASN A 31 2.32 3.22 -8.46
C ASN A 31 0.80 2.93 -8.55
N PHE A 32 0.05 3.20 -7.49
CA PHE A 32 -1.37 2.85 -7.37
C PHE A 32 -2.31 4.07 -7.29
N GLY A 33 -1.81 5.24 -6.90
CA GLY A 33 -2.63 6.43 -6.70
C GLY A 33 -3.05 7.12 -8.00
N GLU A 34 -2.27 6.99 -9.08
CA GLU A 34 -2.65 7.58 -10.39
C GLU A 34 -3.54 6.66 -11.23
N THR A 35 -3.53 5.36 -10.93
CA THR A 35 -4.21 4.34 -11.74
C THR A 35 -5.62 4.03 -11.27
N THR A 36 -6.03 4.52 -10.10
CA THR A 36 -7.31 4.18 -9.48
C THR A 36 -8.10 5.43 -9.12
N GLU A 37 -9.42 5.40 -9.29
CA GLU A 37 -10.32 6.46 -8.82
C GLU A 37 -10.40 6.52 -7.28
N ASN A 38 -9.93 5.46 -6.61
CA ASN A 38 -9.89 5.32 -5.17
C ASN A 38 -8.73 6.08 -4.54
N ILE A 39 -9.00 6.78 -3.44
CA ILE A 39 -7.99 7.47 -2.65
C ILE A 39 -7.33 6.49 -1.68
N ILE A 40 -6.02 6.29 -1.84
CA ILE A 40 -5.23 5.43 -0.93
C ILE A 40 -5.20 6.02 0.47
N PHE A 41 -4.79 7.28 0.60
CA PHE A 41 -4.77 7.99 1.86
C PHE A 41 -4.82 9.50 1.60
N GLU A 42 -5.72 10.18 2.29
CA GLU A 42 -5.84 11.63 2.32
C GLU A 42 -6.07 12.09 3.75
N GLN A 43 -5.30 13.09 4.16
CA GLN A 43 -5.52 13.84 5.40
C GLN A 43 -5.80 15.29 5.00
N THR A 44 -6.98 15.78 5.33
CA THR A 44 -7.47 17.08 4.84
C THR A 44 -8.44 17.71 5.83
N THR A 45 -8.91 18.91 5.54
CA THR A 45 -10.04 19.53 6.24
C THR A 45 -11.20 19.76 5.26
N PRO A 46 -12.46 19.84 5.72
CA PRO A 46 -13.57 20.21 4.85
C PRO A 46 -13.36 21.53 4.10
N GLN A 47 -12.67 22.50 4.71
CA GLN A 47 -12.29 23.76 4.06
C GLN A 47 -11.32 23.55 2.89
N GLN A 48 -10.36 22.64 3.03
CA GLN A 48 -9.42 22.30 1.96
C GLN A 48 -10.12 21.52 0.84
N LEU A 49 -11.09 20.66 1.17
CA LEU A 49 -11.88 19.90 0.21
C LEU A 49 -12.68 20.77 -0.77
N LEU A 50 -13.07 21.98 -0.38
CA LEU A 50 -13.73 22.96 -1.28
C LEU A 50 -12.93 23.27 -2.54
N HIS A 51 -11.61 23.09 -2.48
CA HIS A 51 -10.68 23.33 -3.59
C HIS A 51 -10.23 22.03 -4.27
N SER A 52 -10.70 20.87 -3.79
CA SER A 52 -10.36 19.55 -4.30
C SER A 52 -11.40 19.05 -5.30
N LYS A 53 -11.04 18.05 -6.11
CA LYS A 53 -11.98 17.29 -6.96
C LYS A 53 -12.49 16.01 -6.29
N HIS A 54 -12.11 15.77 -5.04
CA HIS A 54 -12.26 14.47 -4.38
C HIS A 54 -13.59 14.30 -3.64
N ALA A 55 -14.31 15.40 -3.36
CA ALA A 55 -15.58 15.38 -2.65
C ALA A 55 -16.62 16.29 -3.31
N SER A 56 -17.90 15.89 -3.28
CA SER A 56 -19.00 16.72 -3.74
C SER A 56 -19.36 17.80 -2.72
N ALA A 57 -20.09 18.83 -3.15
CA ALA A 57 -20.55 19.91 -2.27
C ALA A 57 -21.44 19.37 -1.13
N GLU A 58 -22.25 18.33 -1.38
CA GLU A 58 -23.09 17.71 -0.35
C GLU A 58 -22.25 17.04 0.74
N ILE A 59 -21.20 16.28 0.35
CA ILE A 59 -20.29 15.63 1.30
C ILE A 59 -19.58 16.68 2.13
N ILE A 60 -19.04 17.73 1.50
CA ILE A 60 -18.32 18.80 2.20
C ILE A 60 -19.26 19.50 3.19
N SER A 61 -20.49 19.83 2.78
CA SER A 61 -21.46 20.47 3.67
C SER A 61 -21.82 19.58 4.86
N ALA A 62 -21.94 18.26 4.65
CA ALA A 62 -22.20 17.31 5.74
C ALA A 62 -21.03 17.25 6.72
N LEU A 63 -19.79 17.20 6.23
CA LEU A 63 -18.59 17.19 7.07
C LEU A 63 -18.43 18.48 7.89
N VAL A 64 -18.69 19.64 7.28
CA VAL A 64 -18.69 20.93 7.98
C VAL A 64 -19.75 20.94 9.08
N ALA A 65 -20.96 20.46 8.79
CA ALA A 65 -22.05 20.43 9.77
C ALA A 65 -21.77 19.45 10.93
N GLN A 66 -21.12 18.32 10.65
CA GLN A 66 -20.87 17.27 11.63
C GLN A 66 -19.63 17.52 12.48
N PHE A 67 -18.54 18.00 11.87
CA PHE A 67 -17.22 18.06 12.50
C PHE A 67 -16.62 19.47 12.54
N GLY A 68 -17.12 20.42 11.74
CA GLY A 68 -16.55 21.76 11.59
C GLY A 68 -15.57 21.87 10.40
N ALA A 69 -15.39 23.09 9.90
CA ALA A 69 -14.67 23.34 8.64
C ALA A 69 -13.15 23.10 8.71
N ASP A 70 -12.54 23.29 9.88
CA ASP A 70 -11.10 23.16 10.10
C ASP A 70 -10.69 21.84 10.77
N THR A 71 -11.65 20.94 11.01
CA THR A 71 -11.37 19.64 11.63
C THR A 71 -10.69 18.72 10.64
N ILE A 72 -9.60 18.09 11.07
CA ILE A 72 -8.89 17.10 10.26
C ILE A 72 -9.79 15.88 10.07
N VAL A 73 -9.98 15.51 8.82
CA VAL A 73 -10.66 14.30 8.39
C VAL A 73 -9.71 13.46 7.56
N TYR A 74 -9.88 12.15 7.68
CA TYR A 74 -9.09 11.13 7.01
C TYR A 74 -9.96 10.36 6.04
N ARG A 75 -9.43 10.08 4.86
CA ARG A 75 -10.02 9.18 3.86
C ARG A 75 -9.00 8.16 3.40
N ALA A 76 -9.42 6.91 3.33
CA ALA A 76 -8.62 5.79 2.84
C ALA A 76 -9.57 4.74 2.26
N ASP A 77 -9.85 4.83 0.96
CA ASP A 77 -10.96 4.11 0.33
C ASP A 77 -10.81 2.58 0.41
N TYR A 78 -9.56 2.09 0.36
CA TYR A 78 -9.25 0.67 0.49
C TYR A 78 -9.40 0.13 1.92
N LEU A 79 -9.41 1.00 2.93
CA LEU A 79 -9.48 0.62 4.34
C LEU A 79 -10.84 0.92 4.96
N LEU A 80 -11.42 2.08 4.65
CA LEU A 80 -12.68 2.59 5.23
C LEU A 80 -13.89 2.35 4.32
N GLY A 81 -13.66 2.05 3.03
CA GLY A 81 -14.67 2.08 1.99
C GLY A 81 -14.66 3.39 1.20
N HIS A 82 -15.15 3.30 -0.04
CA HIS A 82 -15.08 4.38 -1.01
C HIS A 82 -15.81 5.66 -0.54
N GLY A 83 -15.09 6.79 -0.55
CA GLY A 83 -15.67 8.10 -0.26
C GLY A 83 -15.92 8.37 1.22
N VAL A 84 -15.47 7.50 2.11
CA VAL A 84 -15.69 7.62 3.55
C VAL A 84 -14.64 8.56 4.17
N TYR A 85 -15.13 9.59 4.86
CA TYR A 85 -14.34 10.50 5.68
C TYR A 85 -14.66 10.26 7.16
N GLN A 86 -13.62 10.23 8.00
CA GLN A 86 -13.76 10.10 9.47
C GLN A 86 -12.76 11.01 10.20
N VAL A 87 -13.00 11.26 11.50
CA VAL A 87 -12.10 12.08 12.34
C VAL A 87 -11.08 11.24 13.10
N GLU A 88 -11.35 9.95 13.27
CA GLU A 88 -10.43 9.00 13.86
C GLU A 88 -9.21 8.82 12.95
N SER A 89 -8.02 9.00 13.53
CA SER A 89 -6.76 8.95 12.78
C SER A 89 -6.60 7.63 12.04
N VAL A 90 -6.26 7.74 10.76
CA VAL A 90 -5.92 6.60 9.90
C VAL A 90 -4.42 6.60 9.66
N SER A 91 -3.79 5.44 9.86
CA SER A 91 -2.38 5.25 9.51
C SER A 91 -2.21 5.18 7.99
N ALA A 92 -1.37 6.05 7.44
CA ALA A 92 -1.00 6.02 6.03
C ALA A 92 -0.42 4.65 5.62
N LEU A 93 0.40 4.03 6.49
CA LEU A 93 0.93 2.69 6.27
C LEU A 93 -0.20 1.67 6.12
N ARG A 94 -1.17 1.65 7.06
CA ARG A 94 -2.30 0.71 6.98
C ARG A 94 -3.16 0.93 5.74
N ALA A 95 -3.35 2.18 5.37
CA ALA A 95 -4.10 2.55 4.18
C ALA A 95 -3.38 2.10 2.88
N SER A 96 -2.06 2.29 2.81
CA SER A 96 -1.22 1.79 1.72
C SER A 96 -1.19 0.27 1.63
N LEU A 97 -1.10 -0.43 2.77
CA LEU A 97 -1.17 -1.90 2.81
C LEU A 97 -2.51 -2.41 2.27
N ALA A 98 -3.63 -1.78 2.65
CA ALA A 98 -4.94 -2.12 2.14
C ALA A 98 -5.07 -1.90 0.62
N ALA A 99 -4.44 -0.85 0.09
CA ALA A 99 -4.41 -0.58 -1.34
C ALA A 99 -3.65 -1.67 -2.11
N VAL A 100 -2.44 -2.02 -1.67
CA VAL A 100 -1.67 -3.12 -2.28
C VAL A 100 -2.44 -4.45 -2.20
N ALA A 101 -3.22 -4.65 -1.13
CA ALA A 101 -4.02 -5.86 -0.95
C ALA A 101 -5.17 -6.04 -1.93
N SER A 102 -5.62 -4.97 -2.58
CA SER A 102 -6.80 -5.00 -3.44
C SER A 102 -6.54 -5.41 -4.89
N VAL A 103 -5.28 -5.42 -5.33
CA VAL A 103 -4.92 -5.45 -6.76
C VAL A 103 -4.35 -6.78 -7.24
N ALA A 104 -3.83 -7.60 -6.34
CA ALA A 104 -3.05 -8.80 -6.69
C ALA A 104 -2.84 -9.69 -5.47
N ASP A 105 -2.42 -10.94 -5.71
CA ASP A 105 -1.73 -11.71 -4.68
C ASP A 105 -0.41 -10.99 -4.35
N PHE A 106 -0.29 -10.55 -3.11
CA PHE A 106 0.81 -9.72 -2.65
C PHE A 106 1.35 -10.24 -1.32
N ARG A 107 2.61 -9.93 -1.04
CA ARG A 107 3.25 -10.08 0.28
C ARG A 107 4.03 -8.84 0.61
N VAL A 108 3.94 -8.42 1.87
CA VAL A 108 4.76 -7.36 2.43
C VAL A 108 5.49 -7.93 3.64
N TYR A 109 6.81 -7.89 3.59
CA TYR A 109 7.68 -8.29 4.68
C TYR A 109 8.30 -7.03 5.28
N THR A 110 8.17 -6.86 6.60
CA THR A 110 8.55 -5.62 7.29
C THR A 110 10.04 -5.54 7.63
N SER A 111 10.77 -6.63 7.47
CA SER A 111 12.21 -6.72 7.69
C SER A 111 12.87 -7.64 6.65
N ASP A 112 14.20 -7.58 6.62
CA ASP A 112 15.03 -8.38 5.72
C ASP A 112 14.99 -9.85 6.17
N GLU A 113 14.98 -10.06 7.50
CA GLU A 113 14.84 -11.36 8.15
C GLU A 113 13.49 -12.01 7.85
N ASP A 114 12.38 -11.27 7.96
CA ASP A 114 11.05 -11.79 7.61
C ASP A 114 10.99 -12.22 6.15
N ALA A 115 11.56 -11.40 5.25
CA ALA A 115 11.58 -11.69 3.81
C ALA A 115 12.41 -12.95 3.51
N ALA A 116 13.54 -13.13 4.19
CA ALA A 116 14.39 -14.31 4.05
C ALA A 116 13.74 -15.58 4.62
N GLU A 117 13.11 -15.50 5.80
CA GLU A 117 12.45 -16.65 6.41
C GLU A 117 11.26 -17.16 5.60
N GLU A 118 10.50 -16.26 4.98
CA GLU A 118 9.28 -16.61 4.25
C GLU A 118 9.52 -17.16 2.84
N LEU A 119 10.73 -16.98 2.27
CA LEU A 119 11.10 -17.56 0.97
C LEU A 119 10.82 -19.07 0.88
N ASP A 120 11.09 -19.81 1.95
CA ASP A 120 10.90 -21.27 2.01
C ASP A 120 9.54 -21.68 2.62
N ARG A 121 8.90 -20.78 3.37
CA ARG A 121 7.70 -21.09 4.16
C ARG A 121 6.42 -20.75 3.42
N ASP A 122 6.37 -19.60 2.74
CA ASP A 122 5.14 -19.06 2.18
C ASP A 122 4.56 -20.00 1.10
N PRO A 123 3.31 -20.44 1.24
CA PRO A 123 2.64 -21.25 0.23
C PRO A 123 2.58 -20.60 -1.16
N LEU A 124 2.61 -19.26 -1.23
CA LEU A 124 2.64 -18.51 -2.49
C LEU A 124 3.76 -19.03 -3.40
N TYR A 125 4.96 -19.21 -2.84
CA TYR A 125 6.17 -19.59 -3.55
C TYR A 125 6.20 -21.05 -4.00
N LYS A 126 5.25 -21.87 -3.55
CA LYS A 126 5.12 -23.29 -3.92
C LYS A 126 4.34 -23.50 -5.22
N SER A 127 3.68 -22.44 -5.72
CA SER A 127 3.04 -22.43 -7.03
C SER A 127 4.05 -22.17 -8.16
N LYS A 128 3.67 -22.49 -9.40
CA LYS A 128 4.52 -22.21 -10.57
C LYS A 128 4.73 -20.71 -10.77
N GLU A 129 3.67 -19.94 -10.53
CA GLU A 129 3.63 -18.48 -10.65
C GLU A 129 4.43 -17.82 -9.52
N GLY A 130 4.32 -18.33 -8.29
CA GLY A 130 5.08 -17.84 -7.15
C GLY A 130 6.55 -18.22 -7.16
N PHE A 131 6.95 -19.27 -7.89
CA PHE A 131 8.37 -19.61 -8.02
C PHE A 131 9.20 -18.48 -8.65
N GLU A 132 8.67 -17.80 -9.68
CA GLU A 132 9.35 -16.63 -10.27
C GLU A 132 9.48 -15.49 -9.26
N ALA A 133 8.45 -15.28 -8.43
CA ALA A 133 8.46 -14.29 -7.37
C ALA A 133 9.52 -14.60 -6.30
N ALA A 134 9.65 -15.87 -5.91
CA ALA A 134 10.66 -16.34 -4.97
C ALA A 134 12.08 -16.11 -5.52
N LEU A 135 12.34 -16.43 -6.79
CA LEU A 135 13.63 -16.19 -7.42
C LEU A 135 14.00 -14.70 -7.45
N LYS A 136 13.03 -13.83 -7.78
CA LYS A 136 13.24 -12.37 -7.77
C LYS A 136 13.50 -11.82 -6.37
N LEU A 137 12.76 -12.29 -5.38
CA LEU A 137 12.98 -11.89 -3.99
C LEU A 137 14.35 -12.36 -3.50
N ARG A 138 14.73 -13.61 -3.78
CA ARG A 138 16.06 -14.13 -3.46
C ARG A 138 17.17 -13.30 -4.10
N ALA A 139 17.06 -13.00 -5.40
CA ALA A 139 18.05 -12.19 -6.10
C ALA A 139 18.20 -10.79 -5.48
N GLN A 140 17.09 -10.15 -5.10
CA GLN A 140 17.13 -8.87 -4.40
C GLN A 140 17.81 -8.98 -3.02
N LEU A 141 17.51 -10.02 -2.25
CA LEU A 141 18.12 -10.25 -0.93
C LEU A 141 19.63 -10.57 -1.03
N VAL A 142 20.06 -11.28 -2.08
CA VAL A 142 21.48 -11.51 -2.37
C VAL A 142 22.18 -10.21 -2.76
N GLU A 143 21.59 -9.42 -3.66
CA GLU A 143 22.13 -8.12 -4.08
C GLU A 143 22.30 -7.15 -2.90
N MET A 144 21.41 -7.26 -1.91
CA MET A 144 21.46 -6.50 -0.66
C MET A 144 22.36 -7.11 0.42
N GLU A 145 23.06 -8.22 0.13
CA GLU A 145 23.91 -8.96 1.07
C GLU A 145 23.17 -9.49 2.32
N VAL A 146 21.85 -9.66 2.26
CA VAL A 146 21.03 -10.22 3.35
C VAL A 146 21.24 -11.74 3.46
N ILE A 147 21.29 -12.42 2.32
CA ILE A 147 21.54 -13.86 2.23
C ILE A 147 22.71 -14.14 1.30
N ALA A 148 23.36 -15.28 1.49
CA ALA A 148 24.46 -15.71 0.63
C ALA A 148 23.95 -16.09 -0.77
N GLU A 149 24.78 -15.82 -1.77
CA GLU A 149 24.60 -16.39 -3.11
C GLU A 149 24.94 -17.89 -3.06
N ASP A 150 23.97 -18.75 -2.74
CA ASP A 150 24.16 -20.19 -3.00
C ASP A 150 24.00 -20.45 -4.50
N PHE A 151 25.08 -20.98 -5.11
CA PHE A 151 25.22 -21.42 -6.50
C PHE A 151 24.71 -22.85 -6.71
#